data_AF-A0A812H1V9-F1
#
_entry.id   AF-A0A812H1V9-F1
#
_cell.length_a   1.000
_cell.length_b   1.000
_cell.length_c   1.000
_cell.angle_alpha   90.00
_cell.angle_beta   90.00
_cell.angle_gamma   90.00
#
_symmetry.space_group_name_H-M   'P 1'
#
loop_
_entity.id
_entity.type
_entity.pdbx_description
1 polymer ?
#
loop_
_entity_poly.entity_id
_entity_poly.type
_entity_poly.pdbx_seq_one_letter_code
_entity_poly.pdbx_strand_id
1 'polypeptide(L)'
;MKKATQINNFIRISTPFGTDAIILNSFEYKEKVSDLFSLHAQAYFNGQHEELNNIIGKEVVIAMDNDPSVSFQPRYFHGVVSRAKLAGSRVTTAHQGENYRNIDLLIEPKVRFADYRVHSRIFQNKDIKEIVSEVLSEHDVSFSLKLTKSYSKYTYKVQYEESDLAFVERLLSEEGIAYCFSHTNSAHILELFDDLNFYIPGSEFLVEHTTGTGQASHIYSWNETQILTTKAAHKSGFNMLKPLSPPQNLTSGSAQLFSVPNSEHYEYLAEAETDDEFVLRNTHAIESLQQDVYQCSGESSCRTFAVGKLLNLKTMRIRLE
;
A
#
# COMPACT_ATOMS: atom_id res chain seq x y z
N MET A 1 36.45 16.39 -11.73
CA MET A 1 35.35 16.87 -10.86
C MET A 1 35.53 16.28 -9.47
N LYS A 2 35.22 17.03 -8.41
CA LYS A 2 35.09 16.46 -7.06
C LYS A 2 33.84 15.55 -7.07
N LYS A 3 33.96 14.30 -6.59
CA LYS A 3 32.80 13.40 -6.49
C LYS A 3 31.74 14.05 -5.60
N ALA A 4 30.49 14.00 -6.03
CA ALA A 4 29.36 14.45 -5.22
C ALA A 4 29.20 13.54 -4.00
N THR A 5 28.62 14.05 -2.92
CA THR A 5 28.30 13.28 -1.72
C THR A 5 26.90 13.62 -1.24
N GLN A 6 26.20 12.64 -0.65
CA GLN A 6 24.85 12.82 -0.11
C GLN A 6 24.82 13.21 1.38
N ILE A 7 25.97 13.37 2.04
CA ILE A 7 26.05 13.60 3.51
C ILE A 7 25.21 14.81 3.97
N ASN A 8 25.18 15.88 3.18
CA ASN A 8 24.44 17.10 3.51
C ASN A 8 23.06 17.16 2.84
N ASN A 9 22.63 16.11 2.15
CA ASN A 9 21.34 16.08 1.49
C ASN A 9 20.27 15.58 2.46
N PHE A 10 19.11 16.23 2.48
CA PHE A 10 17.96 15.79 3.27
C PHE A 10 17.29 14.52 2.71
N ILE A 11 17.56 14.17 1.45
CA ILE A 11 17.18 12.89 0.83
C ILE A 11 18.44 12.15 0.37
N ARG A 12 18.50 10.85 0.64
CA ARG A 12 19.67 10.02 0.37
C ARG A 12 19.25 8.64 -0.11
N ILE A 13 19.91 8.10 -1.11
CA ILE A 13 19.73 6.71 -1.55
C ILE A 13 20.94 5.86 -1.17
N SER A 14 20.67 4.68 -0.61
CA SER A 14 21.64 3.61 -0.39
C SER A 14 21.37 2.48 -1.37
N THR A 15 22.42 2.02 -2.04
CA THR A 15 22.37 1.00 -3.08
C THR A 15 23.48 -0.03 -2.88
N PRO A 16 23.38 -1.23 -3.48
CA PRO A 16 24.43 -2.25 -3.39
C PRO A 16 25.78 -1.83 -3.98
N PHE A 17 25.85 -0.77 -4.78
CA PHE A 17 27.07 -0.28 -5.42
C PHE A 17 27.98 0.52 -4.48
N GLY A 18 27.62 0.63 -3.20
CA GLY A 18 28.38 1.33 -2.19
C GLY A 18 28.00 2.80 -2.04
N THR A 19 28.73 3.47 -1.14
CA THR A 19 28.44 4.85 -0.73
C THR A 19 28.66 5.84 -1.87
N ASP A 20 27.70 6.74 -2.08
CA ASP A 20 27.76 7.82 -3.07
C ASP A 20 28.01 7.34 -4.52
N ALA A 21 27.74 6.06 -4.83
CA ALA A 21 27.77 5.48 -6.17
C ALA A 21 26.67 6.06 -7.08
N ILE A 22 25.47 6.13 -6.52
CA ILE A 22 24.27 6.72 -7.10
C ILE A 22 23.84 7.84 -6.16
N ILE A 23 23.55 9.01 -6.72
CA ILE A 23 23.11 10.19 -5.99
C ILE A 23 21.67 10.50 -6.38
N LEU A 24 20.81 10.64 -5.37
CA LEU A 24 19.39 10.94 -5.56
C LEU A 24 19.17 12.43 -5.88
N ASN A 25 18.39 12.73 -6.92
CA ASN A 25 17.95 14.10 -7.22
C ASN A 25 16.55 14.36 -6.67
N SER A 26 15.62 13.43 -6.91
CA SER A 26 14.22 13.53 -6.52
C SER A 26 13.58 12.14 -6.54
N PHE A 27 12.44 12.00 -5.88
CA PHE A 27 11.59 10.82 -6.03
C PHE A 27 10.11 11.19 -5.90
N GLU A 28 9.26 10.37 -6.50
CA GLU A 28 7.81 10.37 -6.33
C GLU A 28 7.43 9.02 -5.70
N TYR A 29 6.68 9.05 -4.60
CA TYR A 29 6.28 7.85 -3.88
C TYR A 29 4.76 7.82 -3.73
N LYS A 30 4.16 6.68 -4.11
CA LYS A 30 2.72 6.42 -4.02
C LYS A 30 2.50 5.21 -3.14
N GLU A 31 1.65 5.37 -2.15
CA GLU A 31 1.19 4.29 -1.26
C GLU A 31 -0.30 4.45 -0.98
N LYS A 32 -0.99 3.33 -0.80
CA LYS A 32 -2.41 3.26 -0.46
C LYS A 32 -2.64 2.02 0.41
N VAL A 33 -3.70 2.03 1.22
CA VAL A 33 -4.17 0.80 1.89
C VAL A 33 -4.63 -0.21 0.86
N SER A 34 -4.19 -1.46 1.02
CA SER A 34 -4.50 -2.59 0.15
C SER A 34 -4.09 -2.39 -1.31
N ASP A 35 -2.96 -1.71 -1.53
CA ASP A 35 -2.32 -1.56 -2.83
C ASP A 35 -0.80 -1.61 -2.67
N LEU A 36 -0.10 -2.01 -3.74
CA LEU A 36 1.36 -2.03 -3.73
C LEU A 36 1.92 -0.61 -3.83
N PHE A 37 2.88 -0.27 -2.98
CA PHE A 37 3.56 1.01 -3.14
C PHE A 37 4.41 1.04 -4.42
N SER A 38 4.60 2.22 -4.97
CA SER A 38 5.49 2.46 -6.10
C SER A 38 6.31 3.72 -5.86
N LEU A 39 7.63 3.60 -6.03
CA LEU A 39 8.57 4.70 -5.89
C LEU A 39 9.34 4.90 -7.19
N HIS A 40 9.18 6.09 -7.79
CA HIS A 40 9.93 6.53 -8.95
C HIS A 40 11.06 7.46 -8.51
N ALA A 41 12.30 7.00 -8.57
CA ALA A 41 13.47 7.80 -8.20
C ALA A 41 14.24 8.29 -9.42
N GLN A 42 14.54 9.58 -9.46
CA GLN A 42 15.47 10.18 -10.42
C GLN A 42 16.82 10.35 -9.74
N ALA A 43 17.84 9.69 -10.27
CA ALA A 43 19.17 9.68 -9.70
C ALA A 43 20.23 9.78 -10.81
N TYR A 44 21.50 9.72 -10.42
CA TYR A 44 22.60 9.67 -11.37
C TYR A 44 23.80 8.92 -10.80
N PHE A 45 24.55 8.30 -11.70
CA PHE A 45 25.84 7.69 -11.40
C PHE A 45 26.90 8.76 -11.10
N ASN A 46 27.75 8.51 -10.12
CA ASN A 46 28.75 9.48 -9.64
C ASN A 46 30.19 8.96 -9.81
N GLY A 47 30.68 9.06 -11.04
CA GLY A 47 32.06 8.69 -11.35
C GLY A 47 32.28 7.19 -11.56
N GLN A 48 31.20 6.40 -11.59
CA GLN A 48 31.20 4.99 -11.97
C GLN A 48 29.84 4.64 -12.60
N HIS A 49 29.84 3.94 -13.72
CA HIS A 49 28.62 3.42 -14.34
C HIS A 49 28.63 1.89 -14.24
N GLU A 50 27.50 1.31 -13.87
CA GLU A 50 27.29 -0.12 -13.74
C GLU A 50 26.23 -0.59 -14.74
N GLU A 51 26.30 -1.87 -15.11
CA GLU A 51 25.26 -2.49 -15.91
C GLU A 51 23.93 -2.50 -15.16
N LEU A 52 22.84 -2.22 -15.88
CA LEU A 52 21.50 -2.20 -15.28
C LEU A 52 21.12 -3.55 -14.65
N ASN A 53 21.62 -4.66 -15.21
CA ASN A 53 21.40 -6.00 -14.68
C ASN A 53 21.91 -6.15 -13.22
N ASN A 54 22.89 -5.35 -12.82
CA ASN A 54 23.45 -5.42 -11.47
C ASN A 54 22.58 -4.70 -10.42
N ILE A 55 21.66 -3.81 -10.84
CA ILE A 55 20.73 -3.11 -9.93
C ILE A 55 19.32 -3.71 -9.94
N ILE A 56 18.87 -4.28 -11.07
CA ILE A 56 17.56 -4.93 -11.16
C ILE A 56 17.46 -6.07 -10.14
N GLY A 57 16.34 -6.14 -9.44
CA GLY A 57 16.06 -7.14 -8.40
C GLY A 57 16.83 -6.93 -7.10
N LYS A 58 17.60 -5.84 -6.96
CA LYS A 58 18.31 -5.53 -5.72
C LYS A 58 17.51 -4.60 -4.82
N GLU A 59 17.70 -4.79 -3.52
CA GLU A 59 17.15 -3.94 -2.49
C GLU A 59 17.87 -2.59 -2.44
N VAL A 60 17.10 -1.53 -2.28
CA VAL A 60 17.57 -0.16 -2.12
C VAL A 60 16.74 0.52 -1.04
N VAL A 61 17.34 1.50 -0.37
CA VAL A 61 16.64 2.31 0.62
C VAL A 61 16.87 3.79 0.37
N ILE A 62 15.79 4.56 0.40
CA ILE A 62 15.82 6.01 0.42
C ILE A 62 15.52 6.48 1.85
N ALA A 63 16.37 7.34 2.38
CA ALA A 63 16.16 8.02 3.64
C ALA A 63 15.78 9.47 3.38
N MET A 64 14.72 9.96 4.03
CA MET A 64 14.28 11.34 4.01
C MET A 64 14.27 11.91 5.43
N ASP A 65 15.03 12.96 5.66
CA ASP A 65 15.09 13.63 6.95
C ASP A 65 13.79 14.39 7.22
N ASN A 66 13.27 14.20 8.42
CA ASN A 66 12.14 14.96 8.94
C ASN A 66 12.62 16.30 9.51
N ASP A 67 11.66 17.20 9.76
CA ASP A 67 11.98 18.40 10.53
C ASP A 67 12.39 17.99 11.97
N PRO A 68 13.52 18.47 12.51
CA PRO A 68 13.97 18.14 13.86
C PRO A 68 12.98 18.49 14.96
N SER A 69 12.07 19.44 14.73
CA SER A 69 10.98 19.77 15.66
C SER A 69 9.91 18.68 15.78
N VAL A 70 9.85 17.78 14.79
CA VAL A 70 8.88 16.68 14.71
C VAL A 70 9.53 15.34 15.06
N SER A 71 10.63 15.00 14.39
CA SER A 71 11.31 13.73 14.58
C SER A 71 12.76 13.82 14.13
N PHE A 72 13.67 13.37 14.99
CA PHE A 72 15.08 13.21 14.63
C PHE A 72 15.35 11.95 13.79
N GLN A 73 14.39 11.02 13.73
CA GLN A 73 14.52 9.81 12.92
C GLN A 73 14.07 10.08 11.48
N PRO A 74 14.88 9.73 10.47
CA PRO A 74 14.47 9.85 9.08
C PRO A 74 13.36 8.84 8.76
N ARG A 75 12.54 9.18 7.76
CA ARG A 75 11.62 8.23 7.15
C ARG A 75 12.38 7.39 6.12
N TYR A 76 12.18 6.09 6.16
CA TYR A 76 12.79 5.15 5.21
C TYR A 76 11.77 4.72 4.16
N PHE A 77 12.24 4.55 2.93
CA PHE A 77 11.53 3.93 1.83
C PHE A 77 12.41 2.81 1.29
N HIS A 78 12.17 1.61 1.82
CA HIS A 78 12.88 0.40 1.44
C HIS A 78 12.07 -0.38 0.40
N GLY A 79 12.70 -0.84 -0.67
CA GLY A 79 12.06 -1.67 -1.69
C GLY A 79 13.07 -2.31 -2.63
N VAL A 80 12.56 -2.98 -3.67
CA VAL A 80 13.37 -3.68 -4.67
C VAL A 80 13.26 -2.97 -6.01
N VAL A 81 14.38 -2.81 -6.71
CA VAL A 81 14.39 -2.16 -8.04
C VAL A 81 13.79 -3.10 -9.08
N SER A 82 12.60 -2.77 -9.58
CA SER A 82 11.89 -3.55 -10.62
C SER A 82 12.16 -3.04 -12.03
N ARG A 83 12.50 -1.76 -12.18
CA ARG A 83 12.87 -1.16 -13.47
C ARG A 83 14.00 -0.15 -13.27
N ALA A 84 14.95 -0.16 -14.19
CA ALA A 84 16.00 0.84 -14.27
C ALA A 84 16.14 1.32 -15.72
N LYS A 85 16.28 2.63 -15.91
CA LYS A 85 16.44 3.25 -17.22
C LYS A 85 17.60 4.24 -17.17
N LEU A 86 18.56 4.12 -18.08
CA LEU A 86 19.57 5.14 -18.27
C LEU A 86 19.00 6.29 -19.09
N ALA A 87 19.00 7.48 -18.51
CA ALA A 87 18.78 8.74 -19.22
C ALA A 87 20.13 9.38 -19.53
N GLY A 88 20.20 10.19 -20.60
CA GLY A 88 21.45 10.67 -21.22
C GLY A 88 22.52 11.27 -20.28
N SER A 89 23.71 11.51 -20.83
CA SER A 89 24.84 11.99 -20.04
C SER A 89 24.55 13.36 -19.40
N ARG A 90 24.94 13.56 -18.14
CA ARG A 90 24.88 14.86 -17.46
C ARG A 90 26.02 15.80 -17.86
N VAL A 91 27.05 15.28 -18.53
CA VAL A 91 28.26 16.05 -18.85
C VAL A 91 28.45 16.08 -20.37
N THR A 92 28.79 17.24 -20.91
CA THR A 92 28.97 17.47 -22.35
C THR A 92 30.31 16.94 -22.88
N THR A 93 31.27 16.61 -22.01
CA THR A 93 32.60 16.15 -22.41
C THR A 93 32.68 14.62 -22.52
N ALA A 94 33.11 14.15 -23.70
CA ALA A 94 33.16 12.75 -24.11
C ALA A 94 34.00 11.82 -23.20
N HIS A 95 34.96 12.34 -22.42
CA HIS A 95 35.89 11.52 -21.64
C HIS A 95 35.47 11.27 -20.17
N GLN A 96 34.45 11.97 -19.66
CA GLN A 96 33.92 11.75 -18.31
C GLN A 96 32.40 11.57 -18.27
N GLY A 97 31.67 11.89 -19.35
CA GLY A 97 30.21 11.81 -19.40
C GLY A 97 29.63 10.41 -19.26
N GLU A 98 30.40 9.35 -19.52
CA GLU A 98 29.92 7.96 -19.35
C GLU A 98 29.72 7.58 -17.88
N ASN A 99 30.53 8.15 -17.00
CA ASN A 99 30.52 7.86 -15.57
C ASN A 99 29.53 8.74 -14.77
N TYR A 100 28.85 9.67 -15.46
CA TYR A 100 27.87 10.60 -14.90
C TYR A 100 26.59 10.59 -15.75
N ARG A 101 25.89 9.45 -15.74
CA ARG A 101 24.62 9.25 -16.46
C ARG A 101 23.43 9.35 -15.50
N ASN A 102 22.34 9.94 -15.98
CA ASN A 102 21.09 9.91 -15.24
C ASN A 102 20.52 8.48 -15.23
N ILE A 103 19.89 8.10 -14.15
CA ILE A 103 19.21 6.82 -14.01
C ILE A 103 17.83 7.05 -13.36
N ASP A 104 16.80 6.52 -14.00
CA ASP A 104 15.45 6.47 -13.45
C ASP A 104 15.23 5.06 -12.90
N LEU A 105 14.84 4.97 -11.63
CA LEU A 105 14.55 3.71 -10.94
C LEU A 105 13.06 3.64 -10.60
N LEU A 106 12.46 2.48 -10.83
CA LEU A 106 11.20 2.06 -10.23
C LEU A 106 11.52 1.09 -9.10
N ILE A 107 11.05 1.41 -7.91
CA ILE A 107 11.26 0.64 -6.69
C ILE A 107 9.88 0.23 -6.16
N GLU A 108 9.68 -1.06 -6.00
CA GLU A 108 8.41 -1.70 -5.63
C GLU A 108 8.62 -2.65 -4.43
N PRO A 109 7.56 -3.07 -3.71
CA PRO A 109 7.69 -4.06 -2.66
C PRO A 109 8.09 -5.42 -3.23
N LYS A 110 8.78 -6.23 -2.41
CA LYS A 110 9.21 -7.58 -2.77
C LYS A 110 8.05 -8.50 -3.14
N VAL A 111 6.88 -8.30 -2.53
CA VAL A 111 5.65 -9.04 -2.86
C VAL A 111 5.24 -8.87 -4.34
N ARG A 112 5.72 -7.84 -5.04
CA ARG A 112 5.53 -7.69 -6.49
C ARG A 112 6.05 -8.88 -7.27
N PHE A 113 7.06 -9.59 -6.77
CA PHE A 113 7.62 -10.78 -7.43
C PHE A 113 6.61 -11.94 -7.51
N ALA A 114 5.63 -11.98 -6.60
CA ALA A 114 4.55 -12.95 -6.64
C ALA A 114 3.63 -12.80 -7.88
N ASP A 115 3.68 -11.65 -8.55
CA ASP A 115 2.95 -11.41 -9.81
C ASP A 115 3.57 -12.18 -11.00
N TYR A 116 4.87 -12.53 -10.92
CA TYR A 116 5.60 -13.21 -11.99
C TYR A 116 5.48 -14.74 -11.95
N ARG A 117 4.74 -15.31 -10.99
CA ARG A 117 4.46 -16.75 -10.91
C ARG A 117 2.96 -16.99 -10.96
N VAL A 118 2.51 -17.62 -12.04
CA VAL A 118 1.13 -18.09 -12.23
C VAL A 118 1.07 -19.58 -11.94
N HIS A 119 0.08 -20.01 -11.15
CA HIS A 119 0.00 -21.40 -10.73
C HIS A 119 -1.44 -21.91 -10.57
N SER A 120 -1.57 -23.24 -10.53
CA SER A 120 -2.81 -23.93 -10.20
C SER A 120 -2.53 -24.96 -9.11
N ARG A 121 -3.05 -24.73 -7.90
CA ARG A 121 -2.81 -25.59 -6.73
C ARG A 121 -3.98 -25.58 -5.77
N ILE A 122 -4.05 -26.63 -4.95
CA ILE A 122 -5.14 -26.90 -4.02
C ILE A 122 -4.59 -26.81 -2.60
N PHE A 123 -5.32 -26.09 -1.74
CA PHE A 123 -5.12 -26.03 -0.30
C PHE A 123 -6.31 -26.69 0.40
N GLN A 124 -6.04 -27.61 1.31
CA GLN A 124 -7.08 -28.35 2.05
C GLN A 124 -6.84 -28.25 3.55
N ASN A 125 -7.91 -28.07 4.32
CA ASN A 125 -7.87 -27.99 5.79
C ASN A 125 -6.92 -26.91 6.31
N LYS A 126 -6.83 -25.78 5.59
CA LYS A 126 -6.02 -24.62 5.94
C LYS A 126 -6.88 -23.38 6.12
N ASP A 127 -6.57 -22.57 7.12
CA ASP A 127 -7.13 -21.23 7.24
C ASP A 127 -6.41 -20.23 6.33
N ILE A 128 -6.95 -19.01 6.24
CA ILE A 128 -6.37 -17.94 5.44
C ILE A 128 -4.93 -17.59 5.82
N LYS A 129 -4.61 -17.63 7.12
CA LYS A 129 -3.27 -17.27 7.63
C LYS A 129 -2.26 -18.31 7.20
N GLU A 130 -2.61 -19.59 7.30
CA GLU A 130 -1.78 -20.71 6.86
C GLU A 130 -1.51 -20.62 5.35
N ILE A 131 -2.52 -20.35 4.53
CA ILE A 131 -2.37 -20.24 3.06
C ILE A 131 -1.53 -19.02 2.68
N VAL A 132 -1.91 -17.82 3.14
CA VAL A 132 -1.20 -16.58 2.80
C VAL A 132 0.26 -16.63 3.26
N SER A 133 0.52 -17.16 4.46
CA SER A 133 1.88 -17.30 4.96
C SER A 133 2.72 -18.25 4.10
N GLU A 134 2.15 -19.37 3.65
CA GLU A 134 2.83 -20.30 2.75
C GLU A 134 3.20 -19.61 1.43
N VAL A 135 2.23 -18.95 0.78
CA VAL A 135 2.47 -18.28 -0.51
C VAL A 135 3.48 -17.13 -0.39
N LEU A 136 3.37 -16.28 0.65
CA LEU A 136 4.29 -15.17 0.84
C LEU A 136 5.72 -15.63 1.18
N SER A 137 5.86 -16.72 1.93
CA SER A 137 7.17 -17.27 2.31
C SER A 137 7.92 -17.84 1.11
N GLU A 138 7.22 -18.40 0.12
CA GLU A 138 7.83 -18.89 -1.14
C GLU A 138 8.52 -17.77 -1.95
N HIS A 139 8.15 -16.50 -1.70
CA HIS A 139 8.73 -15.31 -2.33
C HIS A 139 9.65 -14.52 -1.40
N ASP A 140 10.03 -15.10 -0.26
CA ASP A 140 10.86 -14.48 0.79
C ASP A 140 10.33 -13.09 1.22
N VAL A 141 9.00 -12.92 1.26
CA VAL A 141 8.36 -11.67 1.68
C VAL A 141 8.37 -11.59 3.19
N SER A 142 8.85 -10.47 3.74
CA SER A 142 8.70 -10.14 5.16
C SER A 142 7.29 -9.63 5.43
N PHE A 143 6.53 -10.32 6.27
CA PHE A 143 5.15 -9.92 6.61
C PHE A 143 4.86 -10.08 8.10
N SER A 144 3.77 -9.42 8.53
CA SER A 144 3.30 -9.39 9.91
C SER A 144 1.78 -9.50 9.91
N LEU A 145 1.24 -10.46 10.69
CA LEU A 145 -0.19 -10.70 10.82
C LEU A 145 -0.72 -10.01 12.09
N LYS A 146 -1.36 -8.86 11.92
CA LYS A 146 -2.04 -8.08 12.96
C LYS A 146 -3.55 -8.29 12.89
N LEU A 147 -3.94 -9.56 13.01
CA LEU A 147 -5.31 -10.01 12.85
C LEU A 147 -5.93 -10.30 14.22
N THR A 148 -7.13 -9.80 14.45
CA THR A 148 -7.89 -9.92 15.70
C THR A 148 -9.03 -10.92 15.58
N LYS A 149 -9.53 -11.15 14.37
CA LYS A 149 -10.62 -12.08 14.07
C LYS A 149 -10.12 -13.53 14.08
N SER A 150 -11.07 -14.45 14.27
CA SER A 150 -10.85 -15.88 14.07
C SER A 150 -11.27 -16.28 12.65
N TYR A 151 -10.47 -17.13 12.00
CA TYR A 151 -10.71 -17.58 10.64
C TYR A 151 -10.93 -19.08 10.61
N SER A 152 -11.99 -19.50 9.94
CA SER A 152 -12.30 -20.91 9.74
C SER A 152 -11.33 -21.54 8.74
N LYS A 153 -11.08 -22.84 8.90
CA LYS A 153 -10.31 -23.61 7.91
C LYS A 153 -11.17 -23.86 6.68
N TYR A 154 -10.60 -23.64 5.50
CA TYR A 154 -11.22 -24.05 4.25
C TYR A 154 -11.08 -25.56 4.11
N THR A 155 -12.20 -26.27 3.91
CA THR A 155 -12.18 -27.68 3.49
C THR A 155 -11.42 -27.83 2.18
N TYR A 156 -11.65 -26.91 1.25
CA TYR A 156 -11.07 -26.91 -0.08
C TYR A 156 -10.95 -25.48 -0.63
N LYS A 157 -9.74 -25.06 -1.00
CA LYS A 157 -9.46 -23.75 -1.61
C LYS A 157 -8.51 -23.92 -2.77
N VAL A 158 -8.78 -23.24 -3.89
CA VAL A 158 -8.01 -23.39 -5.12
C VAL A 158 -7.44 -22.04 -5.54
N GLN A 159 -6.16 -22.04 -5.87
CA GLN A 159 -5.55 -21.06 -6.76
C GLN A 159 -5.64 -21.65 -8.17
N TYR A 160 -6.29 -20.97 -9.11
CA TYR A 160 -6.52 -21.51 -10.45
C TYR A 160 -6.12 -20.50 -11.53
N GLU A 161 -5.03 -20.79 -12.25
CA GLU A 161 -4.54 -20.00 -13.38
C GLU A 161 -4.37 -18.50 -13.07
N GLU A 162 -4.05 -18.17 -11.82
CA GLU A 162 -3.84 -16.80 -11.34
C GLU A 162 -2.44 -16.65 -10.75
N SER A 163 -1.91 -15.41 -10.74
CA SER A 163 -0.63 -15.13 -10.08
C SER A 163 -0.75 -15.33 -8.58
N ASP A 164 0.36 -15.63 -7.91
CA ASP A 164 0.34 -15.75 -6.44
C ASP A 164 -0.06 -14.44 -5.76
N LEU A 165 0.33 -13.30 -6.34
CA LEU A 165 -0.10 -12.00 -5.85
C LEU A 165 -1.63 -11.87 -5.97
N ALA A 166 -2.19 -12.13 -7.16
CA ALA A 166 -3.63 -12.05 -7.38
C ALA A 166 -4.41 -13.00 -6.45
N PHE A 167 -3.88 -14.21 -6.24
CA PHE A 167 -4.44 -15.18 -5.30
C PHE A 167 -4.47 -14.63 -3.88
N VAL A 168 -3.34 -14.10 -3.39
CA VAL A 168 -3.26 -13.50 -2.04
C VAL A 168 -4.23 -12.33 -1.92
N GLU A 169 -4.22 -11.37 -2.85
CA GLU A 169 -5.10 -10.20 -2.80
C GLU A 169 -6.58 -10.58 -2.82
N ARG A 170 -6.96 -11.54 -3.66
CA ARG A 170 -8.31 -12.08 -3.71
C ARG A 170 -8.71 -12.65 -2.35
N LEU A 171 -7.87 -13.52 -1.77
CA LEU A 171 -8.15 -14.13 -0.48
C LEU A 171 -8.26 -13.11 0.66
N LEU A 172 -7.37 -12.11 0.69
CA LEU A 172 -7.42 -11.03 1.68
C LEU A 172 -8.72 -10.23 1.57
N SER A 173 -9.15 -9.91 0.34
CA SER A 173 -10.39 -9.18 0.09
C SER A 173 -11.64 -9.97 0.51
N GLU A 174 -11.66 -11.29 0.29
CA GLU A 174 -12.78 -12.16 0.71
C GLU A 174 -12.95 -12.14 2.23
N GLU A 175 -11.85 -12.13 2.98
CA GLU A 175 -11.81 -12.15 4.44
C GLU A 175 -11.78 -10.75 5.08
N GLY A 176 -11.85 -9.68 4.27
CA GLY A 176 -11.84 -8.30 4.77
C GLY A 176 -10.54 -7.92 5.47
N ILE A 177 -9.41 -8.49 5.01
CA ILE A 177 -8.07 -8.19 5.51
C ILE A 177 -7.46 -7.12 4.61
N ALA A 178 -7.11 -6.00 5.21
CA ALA A 178 -6.37 -4.93 4.55
C ALA A 178 -4.86 -5.12 4.74
N TYR A 179 -4.07 -4.44 3.92
CA TYR A 179 -2.63 -4.42 4.10
C TYR A 179 -2.01 -3.04 3.84
N CYS A 180 -0.85 -2.80 4.43
CA CYS A 180 0.02 -1.69 4.06
C CYS A 180 1.49 -2.05 4.33
N PHE A 181 2.41 -1.11 4.14
CA PHE A 181 3.84 -1.37 4.31
C PHE A 181 4.44 -0.52 5.42
N SER A 182 5.26 -1.15 6.26
CA SER A 182 6.12 -0.46 7.20
C SER A 182 7.58 -0.58 6.73
N HIS A 183 8.36 0.49 6.89
CA HIS A 183 9.72 0.56 6.38
C HIS A 183 10.73 0.85 7.48
N THR A 184 11.87 0.20 7.37
CA THR A 184 13.07 0.42 8.18
C THR A 184 14.25 0.67 7.24
N ASN A 185 15.42 0.96 7.80
CA ASN A 185 16.64 1.12 7.00
C ASN A 185 17.03 -0.16 6.24
N SER A 186 16.63 -1.34 6.72
CA SER A 186 17.11 -2.63 6.21
C SER A 186 16.02 -3.54 5.65
N ALA A 187 14.75 -3.16 5.77
CA ALA A 187 13.63 -3.99 5.35
C ALA A 187 12.36 -3.16 5.19
N HIS A 188 11.43 -3.71 4.41
CA HIS A 188 10.02 -3.34 4.42
C HIS A 188 9.20 -4.56 4.81
N ILE A 189 8.11 -4.36 5.55
CA ILE A 189 7.24 -5.41 6.06
C ILE A 189 5.84 -5.17 5.52
N LEU A 190 5.24 -6.21 4.94
CA LEU A 190 3.82 -6.25 4.60
C LEU A 190 3.00 -6.48 5.88
N GLU A 191 2.29 -5.45 6.32
CA GLU A 191 1.47 -5.47 7.53
C GLU A 191 0.03 -5.80 7.14
N LEU A 192 -0.45 -6.98 7.55
CA LEU A 192 -1.80 -7.49 7.27
C LEU A 192 -2.67 -7.25 8.50
N PHE A 193 -3.82 -6.58 8.36
CA PHE A 193 -4.67 -6.20 9.49
C PHE A 193 -6.16 -6.24 9.15
N ASP A 194 -7.01 -6.46 10.16
CA ASP A 194 -8.46 -6.65 10.02
C ASP A 194 -9.31 -5.75 10.93
N ASP A 195 -8.66 -4.84 11.66
CA ASP A 195 -9.27 -4.03 12.71
C ASP A 195 -8.69 -2.62 12.77
N LEU A 196 -9.54 -1.66 13.16
CA LEU A 196 -9.19 -0.24 13.22
C LEU A 196 -8.13 0.09 14.28
N ASN A 197 -7.94 -0.76 15.29
CA ASN A 197 -6.87 -0.60 16.29
C ASN A 197 -5.46 -0.73 15.68
N PHE A 198 -5.35 -1.19 14.42
CA PHE A 198 -4.10 -1.12 13.66
C PHE A 198 -3.62 0.33 13.50
N TYR A 199 -4.54 1.27 13.28
CA TYR A 199 -4.19 2.66 13.03
C TYR A 199 -3.75 3.33 14.34
N ILE A 200 -2.52 3.86 14.33
CA ILE A 200 -1.95 4.56 15.48
C ILE A 200 -1.69 6.04 15.15
N PRO A 201 -1.75 6.95 16.14
CA PRO A 201 -1.37 8.34 15.94
C PRO A 201 0.00 8.49 15.27
N GLY A 202 0.06 9.32 14.22
CA GLY A 202 1.31 9.70 13.57
C GLY A 202 2.17 10.59 14.48
N SER A 203 3.44 10.77 14.10
CA SER A 203 4.35 11.70 14.80
C SER A 203 3.80 13.13 14.78
N GLU A 204 3.21 13.54 13.66
CA GLU A 204 2.46 14.79 13.51
C GLU A 204 0.96 14.53 13.64
N PHE A 205 0.48 14.23 14.85
CA PHE A 205 -0.95 13.94 15.06
C PHE A 205 -1.85 15.18 14.98
N LEU A 206 -1.46 16.32 15.56
CA LEU A 206 -2.25 17.57 15.54
C LEU A 206 -1.69 18.54 14.51
N VAL A 207 -2.31 18.58 13.34
CA VAL A 207 -1.79 19.33 12.18
C VAL A 207 -2.62 20.58 11.93
N GLU A 208 -1.96 21.69 11.66
CA GLU A 208 -2.63 22.93 11.27
C GLU A 208 -3.03 22.89 9.79
N HIS A 209 -4.24 23.36 9.51
CA HIS A 209 -4.68 23.67 8.16
C HIS A 209 -4.67 25.19 8.00
N THR A 210 -3.81 25.70 7.12
CA THR A 210 -3.71 27.13 6.82
C THR A 210 -3.37 27.33 5.36
N THR A 211 -4.02 28.30 4.71
CA THR A 211 -3.75 28.65 3.31
C THR A 211 -2.57 29.64 3.26
N GLY A 212 -1.49 29.27 2.58
CA GLY A 212 -0.33 30.15 2.37
C GLY A 212 1.00 29.50 2.73
N THR A 213 2.07 30.30 2.83
CA THR A 213 3.39 29.80 3.23
C THR A 213 3.58 29.94 4.74
N GLY A 214 3.41 28.84 5.47
CA GLY A 214 3.81 28.73 6.88
C GLY A 214 5.30 28.45 7.07
N GLN A 215 5.86 28.85 8.22
CA GLN A 215 7.24 28.47 8.61
C GLN A 215 7.34 26.99 9.02
N ALA A 216 6.27 26.42 9.57
CA ALA A 216 6.19 25.02 9.99
C ALA A 216 5.46 24.16 8.95
N SER A 217 5.69 22.84 8.99
CA SER A 217 4.95 21.87 8.19
C SER A 217 3.45 21.94 8.51
N HIS A 218 2.62 22.01 7.48
CA HIS A 218 1.16 22.14 7.62
C HIS A 218 0.44 21.54 6.40
N ILE A 219 -0.87 21.39 6.51
CA ILE A 219 -1.75 21.08 5.38
C ILE A 219 -2.15 22.42 4.76
N TYR A 220 -1.86 22.61 3.48
CA TYR A 220 -2.09 23.89 2.78
C TYR A 220 -3.25 23.85 1.78
N SER A 221 -3.81 22.66 1.53
CA SER A 221 -5.01 22.45 0.73
C SER A 221 -5.82 21.31 1.34
N TRP A 222 -7.15 21.46 1.42
CA TRP A 222 -8.07 20.46 1.95
C TRP A 222 -9.41 20.54 1.22
N ASN A 223 -9.89 19.41 0.72
CA ASN A 223 -11.15 19.29 -0.01
C ASN A 223 -11.91 18.06 0.46
N GLU A 224 -13.23 18.17 0.53
CA GLU A 224 -14.13 17.09 0.89
C GLU A 224 -14.99 16.74 -0.33
N THR A 225 -15.13 15.45 -0.59
CA THR A 225 -15.90 14.92 -1.71
C THR A 225 -16.90 13.90 -1.19
N GLN A 226 -18.14 14.00 -1.64
CA GLN A 226 -19.17 13.01 -1.38
C GLN A 226 -19.66 12.39 -2.69
N ILE A 227 -19.73 11.06 -2.75
CA ILE A 227 -20.09 10.29 -3.94
C ILE A 227 -21.33 9.44 -3.64
N LEU A 228 -22.20 9.26 -4.63
CA LEU A 228 -23.37 8.39 -4.53
C LEU A 228 -22.95 6.92 -4.46
N THR A 229 -23.64 6.11 -3.65
CA THR A 229 -23.40 4.67 -3.51
C THR A 229 -24.71 3.88 -3.43
N THR A 230 -24.57 2.54 -3.46
CA THR A 230 -25.67 1.62 -3.23
C THR A 230 -26.02 1.48 -1.75
N LYS A 231 -27.28 1.16 -1.48
CA LYS A 231 -27.81 1.03 -0.11
C LYS A 231 -27.57 -0.36 0.47
N ALA A 232 -27.60 -1.39 -0.36
CA ALA A 232 -27.54 -2.78 0.10
C ALA A 232 -26.73 -3.68 -0.83
N ALA A 233 -26.16 -4.72 -0.26
CA ALA A 233 -25.59 -5.84 -0.98
C ALA A 233 -26.42 -7.10 -0.71
N HIS A 234 -26.62 -7.92 -1.74
CA HIS A 234 -27.39 -9.15 -1.67
C HIS A 234 -26.58 -10.28 -2.32
N LYS A 235 -26.26 -11.30 -1.53
CA LYS A 235 -25.63 -12.53 -2.02
C LYS A 235 -26.57 -13.71 -1.86
N SER A 236 -26.59 -14.59 -2.86
CA SER A 236 -27.36 -15.83 -2.80
C SER A 236 -26.61 -16.98 -3.48
N GLY A 237 -27.02 -18.21 -3.18
CA GLY A 237 -26.42 -19.41 -3.75
C GLY A 237 -27.41 -20.57 -3.83
N PHE A 238 -26.87 -21.77 -3.96
CA PHE A 238 -27.60 -23.02 -4.02
C PHE A 238 -26.91 -24.05 -3.14
N ASN A 239 -27.70 -24.72 -2.32
CA ASN A 239 -27.23 -25.82 -1.48
C ASN A 239 -27.78 -27.13 -2.05
N MET A 240 -26.90 -27.96 -2.63
CA MET A 240 -27.28 -29.26 -3.18
C MET A 240 -27.89 -30.21 -2.13
N LEU A 241 -27.48 -30.10 -0.86
CA LEU A 241 -28.00 -30.89 0.25
C LEU A 241 -29.38 -30.40 0.71
N LYS A 242 -29.70 -29.13 0.45
CA LYS A 242 -30.97 -28.48 0.84
C LYS A 242 -31.54 -27.62 -0.30
N PRO A 243 -31.96 -28.23 -1.43
CA PRO A 243 -32.31 -27.49 -2.66
C PRO A 243 -33.56 -26.60 -2.53
N LEU A 244 -34.43 -26.86 -1.54
CA LEU A 244 -35.64 -26.07 -1.29
C LEU A 244 -35.40 -24.86 -0.37
N SER A 245 -34.20 -24.73 0.19
CA SER A 245 -33.80 -23.61 1.05
C SER A 245 -32.45 -23.07 0.56
N PRO A 246 -32.43 -22.34 -0.57
CA PRO A 246 -31.20 -21.75 -1.08
C PRO A 246 -30.67 -20.72 -0.08
N PRO A 247 -29.35 -20.72 0.18
CA PRO A 247 -28.78 -19.79 1.12
C PRO A 247 -28.73 -18.38 0.53
N GLN A 248 -29.03 -17.38 1.36
CA GLN A 248 -29.08 -15.98 0.94
C GLN A 248 -28.82 -15.03 2.10
N ASN A 249 -28.26 -13.87 1.80
CA ASN A 249 -28.05 -12.82 2.77
C ASN A 249 -28.22 -11.44 2.13
N LEU A 250 -28.93 -10.54 2.81
CA LEU A 250 -29.10 -9.13 2.44
C LEU A 250 -28.55 -8.27 3.58
N THR A 251 -27.59 -7.40 3.27
CA THR A 251 -26.97 -6.48 4.23
C THR A 251 -27.14 -5.07 3.72
N SER A 252 -27.72 -4.20 4.57
CA SER A 252 -27.78 -2.76 4.31
C SER A 252 -26.58 -2.08 4.95
N GLY A 253 -26.01 -1.10 4.26
CA GLY A 253 -24.89 -0.32 4.79
C GLY A 253 -25.28 0.49 6.02
N SER A 254 -24.32 0.70 6.92
CA SER A 254 -24.52 1.46 8.17
C SER A 254 -24.33 2.97 8.01
N ALA A 255 -23.85 3.43 6.84
CA ALA A 255 -23.53 4.83 6.59
C ALA A 255 -24.78 5.72 6.67
N GLN A 256 -24.71 6.80 7.45
CA GLN A 256 -25.76 7.83 7.54
C GLN A 256 -25.79 8.78 6.33
N LEU A 257 -24.90 8.57 5.36
CA LEU A 257 -24.78 9.38 4.15
C LEU A 257 -25.82 8.96 3.12
N PHE A 258 -26.16 9.89 2.21
CA PHE A 258 -27.15 9.62 1.18
C PHE A 258 -26.71 8.46 0.27
N SER A 259 -27.54 7.42 0.23
CA SER A 259 -27.43 6.29 -0.70
C SER A 259 -28.67 6.25 -1.59
N VAL A 260 -28.54 5.65 -2.78
CA VAL A 260 -29.67 5.54 -3.72
C VAL A 260 -30.77 4.65 -3.09
N PRO A 261 -31.99 5.16 -2.81
CA PRO A 261 -32.96 4.48 -1.94
C PRO A 261 -33.35 3.06 -2.36
N ASN A 262 -33.48 2.81 -3.67
CA ASN A 262 -33.85 1.53 -4.28
C ASN A 262 -32.68 0.98 -5.10
N SER A 263 -31.54 0.76 -4.44
CA SER A 263 -30.36 0.19 -5.09
C SER A 263 -29.85 -1.02 -4.32
N GLU A 264 -29.48 -2.06 -5.06
CA GLU A 264 -28.85 -3.25 -4.53
C GLU A 264 -27.70 -3.69 -5.44
N HIS A 265 -26.64 -4.20 -4.85
CA HIS A 265 -25.60 -4.95 -5.54
C HIS A 265 -25.83 -6.45 -5.33
N TYR A 266 -26.30 -7.14 -6.36
CA TYR A 266 -26.63 -8.56 -6.31
C TYR A 266 -25.51 -9.44 -6.89
N GLU A 267 -25.17 -10.52 -6.20
CA GLU A 267 -24.21 -11.54 -6.67
C GLU A 267 -24.70 -12.95 -6.36
N TYR A 268 -24.51 -13.87 -7.31
CA TYR A 268 -24.84 -15.29 -7.16
C TYR A 268 -23.56 -16.13 -7.09
N LEU A 269 -23.32 -16.79 -5.95
CA LEU A 269 -22.07 -17.51 -5.65
C LEU A 269 -22.15 -19.01 -5.90
N ALA A 270 -23.17 -19.47 -6.63
CA ALA A 270 -23.42 -20.88 -6.93
C ALA A 270 -23.41 -21.76 -5.66
N GLU A 271 -22.48 -22.70 -5.51
CA GLU A 271 -22.48 -23.67 -4.41
C GLU A 271 -22.01 -23.06 -3.09
N ALA A 272 -22.90 -23.04 -2.10
CA ALA A 272 -22.57 -22.72 -0.72
C ALA A 272 -23.38 -23.60 0.22
N GLU A 273 -22.73 -24.09 1.28
CA GLU A 273 -23.33 -25.07 2.18
C GLU A 273 -24.07 -24.40 3.36
N THR A 274 -23.75 -23.15 3.70
CA THR A 274 -24.32 -22.46 4.87
C THR A 274 -24.61 -20.97 4.63
N ASP A 275 -25.56 -20.44 5.38
CA ASP A 275 -25.94 -19.01 5.33
C ASP A 275 -24.86 -18.11 5.95
N ASP A 276 -24.13 -18.62 6.95
CA ASP A 276 -23.17 -17.85 7.74
C ASP A 276 -21.98 -17.35 6.90
N GLU A 277 -21.58 -18.12 5.88
CA GLU A 277 -20.51 -17.73 4.94
C GLU A 277 -20.89 -16.49 4.12
N PHE A 278 -22.18 -16.25 3.91
CA PHE A 278 -22.64 -15.07 3.16
C PHE A 278 -22.67 -13.81 4.01
N VAL A 279 -22.94 -13.91 5.32
CA VAL A 279 -23.06 -12.73 6.20
C VAL A 279 -21.79 -11.88 6.17
N LEU A 280 -20.64 -12.52 6.38
CA LEU A 280 -19.34 -11.84 6.42
C LEU A 280 -19.00 -11.25 5.04
N ARG A 281 -19.10 -12.05 3.98
CA ARG A 281 -18.79 -11.62 2.62
C ARG A 281 -19.69 -10.49 2.12
N ASN A 282 -20.97 -10.51 2.50
CA ASN A 282 -21.93 -9.49 2.11
C ASN A 282 -21.70 -8.19 2.89
N THR A 283 -21.28 -8.30 4.14
CA THR A 283 -20.82 -7.16 4.96
C THR A 283 -19.58 -6.50 4.34
N HIS A 284 -18.55 -7.29 4.01
CA HIS A 284 -17.36 -6.77 3.32
C HIS A 284 -17.70 -6.13 1.96
N ALA A 285 -18.64 -6.70 1.20
CA ALA A 285 -19.06 -6.15 -0.07
C ALA A 285 -19.72 -4.77 0.07
N ILE A 286 -20.67 -4.60 1.01
CA ILE A 286 -21.32 -3.30 1.21
C ILE A 286 -20.35 -2.27 1.81
N GLU A 287 -19.47 -2.68 2.73
CA GLU A 287 -18.43 -1.80 3.28
C GLU A 287 -17.47 -1.32 2.18
N SER A 288 -17.03 -2.21 1.29
CA SER A 288 -16.17 -1.87 0.15
C SER A 288 -16.85 -0.91 -0.83
N LEU A 289 -18.14 -1.13 -1.15
CA LEU A 289 -18.91 -0.22 -2.02
C LEU A 289 -19.15 1.15 -1.37
N GLN A 290 -19.09 1.24 -0.04
CA GLN A 290 -19.34 2.46 0.71
C GLN A 290 -18.07 3.16 1.23
N GLN A 291 -16.89 2.54 1.07
CA GLN A 291 -15.63 3.06 1.62
C GLN A 291 -15.27 4.47 1.12
N ASP A 292 -15.62 4.76 -0.15
CA ASP A 292 -15.24 6.00 -0.85
C ASP A 292 -16.39 7.03 -0.91
N VAL A 293 -17.47 6.82 -0.14
CA VAL A 293 -18.66 7.68 -0.16
C VAL A 293 -18.34 9.09 0.33
N TYR A 294 -17.48 9.21 1.32
CA TYR A 294 -17.01 10.48 1.84
C TYR A 294 -15.49 10.45 1.95
N GLN A 295 -14.84 11.23 1.10
CA GLN A 295 -13.41 11.29 0.99
C GLN A 295 -12.92 12.69 1.33
N CYS A 296 -11.86 12.75 2.13
CA CYS A 296 -11.11 13.98 2.34
C CYS A 296 -9.77 13.86 1.60
N SER A 297 -9.41 14.91 0.86
CA SER A 297 -8.15 14.99 0.14
C SER A 297 -7.44 16.28 0.50
N GLY A 298 -6.11 16.25 0.59
CA GLY A 298 -5.34 17.44 0.92
C GLY A 298 -3.88 17.33 0.52
N GLU A 299 -3.23 18.47 0.46
CA GLU A 299 -1.80 18.58 0.17
C GLU A 299 -1.06 19.15 1.38
N SER A 300 0.16 18.66 1.62
CA SER A 300 0.91 18.98 2.83
C SER A 300 2.41 18.96 2.63
N SER A 301 3.12 19.73 3.45
CA SER A 301 4.58 19.68 3.61
C SER A 301 5.04 18.72 4.72
N CYS A 302 4.12 18.09 5.45
CA CYS A 302 4.41 17.12 6.52
C CYS A 302 5.03 15.84 5.94
N ARG A 303 6.31 15.60 6.26
CA ARG A 303 7.09 14.47 5.75
C ARG A 303 6.81 13.14 6.46
N THR A 304 6.23 13.21 7.66
CA THR A 304 5.93 12.03 8.48
C THR A 304 4.63 11.31 8.13
N PHE A 305 3.80 11.89 7.27
CA PHE A 305 2.52 11.31 6.86
C PHE A 305 2.72 9.99 6.15
N ALA A 306 2.11 8.93 6.66
CA ALA A 306 2.23 7.60 6.09
C ALA A 306 0.88 6.87 6.19
N VAL A 307 0.66 5.92 5.28
CA VAL A 307 -0.46 4.99 5.37
C VAL A 307 -0.42 4.23 6.71
N GLY A 308 -1.58 4.00 7.31
CA GLY A 308 -1.69 3.36 8.63
C GLY A 308 -1.49 4.30 9.82
N LYS A 309 -1.33 5.61 9.59
CA LYS A 309 -1.23 6.63 10.65
C LYS A 309 -2.49 7.48 10.74
N LEU A 310 -2.88 7.81 11.96
CA LEU A 310 -3.95 8.77 12.25
C LEU A 310 -3.38 10.19 12.35
N LEU A 311 -4.15 11.15 11.88
CA LEU A 311 -3.93 12.59 12.09
C LEU A 311 -5.27 13.25 12.47
N ASN A 312 -5.18 14.44 13.05
CA ASN A 312 -6.30 15.26 13.43
C ASN A 312 -6.01 16.73 13.07
N LEU A 313 -6.96 17.36 12.40
CA LEU A 313 -6.84 18.77 12.02
C LEU A 313 -7.13 19.64 13.24
N LYS A 314 -6.21 20.55 13.56
CA LYS A 314 -6.48 21.59 14.57
C LYS A 314 -7.65 22.44 14.08
N THR A 315 -8.79 22.30 14.73
CA THR A 315 -9.95 23.15 14.46
C THR A 315 -9.58 24.57 14.89
N MET A 316 -9.45 25.50 13.93
CA MET A 316 -9.36 26.92 14.28
C MET A 316 -10.67 27.31 14.97
N ARG A 317 -10.64 27.40 16.30
CA ARG A 317 -11.65 28.16 17.02
C ARG A 317 -11.45 29.61 16.62
N ILE A 318 -12.24 30.07 15.65
CA ILE A 318 -12.46 31.50 15.45
C ILE A 318 -12.97 32.03 16.79
N ARG A 319 -12.10 32.69 17.57
CA ARG A 319 -12.55 33.59 18.61
C ARG A 319 -13.27 34.70 17.86
N LEU A 320 -14.61 34.69 17.95
CA LEU A 320 -15.40 35.89 17.71
C LEU A 320 -15.01 36.86 18.82
N GLU A 321 -14.23 37.89 18.49
CA GLU A 321 -14.30 39.20 19.14
C GLU A 321 -15.29 40.07 18.36
#